data_AF-A0A7V9V0U8-F1
#
_entry.id   AF-A0A7V9V0U8-F1
#
_cell.length_a   1.000
_cell.length_b   1.000
_cell.length_c   1.000
_cell.angle_alpha   90.00
_cell.angle_beta   90.00
_cell.angle_gamma   90.00
#
_symmetry.space_group_name_H-M   'P 1'
#
loop_
_entity.id
_entity.type
_entity.pdbx_description
1 polymer ?
#
loop_
_entity_poly.entity_id
_entity_poly.type
_entity_poly.pdbx_seq_one_letter_code
_entity_poly.pdbx_strand_id
1 'polypeptide(L)' 'MEPGTVCVGSGAVRYRDTLESLGAVIPPDDDELHLPRARFHAALAAGFGVPEDVGPIYVRLPDVELRA' A
#
# COMPACT_ATOMS: atom_id res chain seq x y z
N MET A 1 -17.15 -2.76 5.70
CA MET A 1 -16.59 -1.55 6.33
C MET A 1 -17.72 -0.89 7.08
N GLU A 2 -17.46 -0.25 8.22
CA GLU A 2 -18.48 0.49 8.94
C GLU A 2 -18.79 1.81 8.20
N PRO A 3 -20.05 2.28 8.16
CA PRO A 3 -20.36 3.61 7.66
C PRO A 3 -19.52 4.69 8.38
N GLY A 4 -19.00 5.66 7.63
CA GLY A 4 -18.05 6.66 8.10
C GLY A 4 -16.58 6.22 8.05
N THR A 5 -16.28 4.99 7.61
CA THR A 5 -14.88 4.57 7.38
C THR A 5 -14.21 5.50 6.37
N VAL A 6 -13.09 6.10 6.74
CA VAL A 6 -12.30 6.95 5.83
C VAL A 6 -11.44 6.06 4.93
N CYS A 7 -11.60 6.19 3.61
CA CYS A 7 -10.81 5.47 2.62
C CYS A 7 -9.90 6.43 1.87
N VAL A 8 -8.60 6.11 1.80
CA VAL A 8 -7.56 6.97 1.18
C VAL A 8 -6.75 6.20 0.14
N GLY A 9 -5.93 6.94 -0.61
CA GLY A 9 -5.10 6.43 -1.71
C GLY A 9 -5.82 6.41 -3.07
N SER A 10 -5.06 6.08 -4.11
CA SER A 10 -5.54 6.08 -5.50
C SER A 10 -6.65 5.07 -5.76
N GLY A 11 -6.68 3.96 -5.01
CA GLY A 11 -7.79 3.00 -5.05
C GLY A 11 -9.09 3.60 -4.53
N ALA A 12 -9.04 4.39 -3.46
CA ALA A 12 -10.22 5.04 -2.90
C ALA A 12 -10.81 6.07 -3.88
N VAL A 13 -9.96 6.88 -4.52
CA VAL A 13 -10.37 7.83 -5.57
C VAL A 13 -10.96 7.08 -6.77
N ARG A 14 -10.27 6.03 -7.25
CA ARG A 14 -10.70 5.25 -8.42
C ARG A 14 -12.07 4.60 -8.24
N TYR A 15 -12.40 4.15 -7.04
CA TYR A 15 -13.63 3.43 -6.73
C TYR A 15 -14.59 4.23 -5.85
N ARG A 16 -14.51 5.57 -5.89
CA ARG A 16 -15.26 6.50 -5.03
C ARG A 16 -16.74 6.14 -4.96
N ASP A 17 -17.43 6.09 -6.11
CA ASP A 17 -18.88 5.84 -6.17
C ASP A 17 -19.27 4.53 -5.47
N THR A 18 -18.47 3.48 -5.66
CA THR A 18 -18.70 2.19 -5.02
C THR A 18 -18.49 2.27 -3.52
N LEU A 19 -17.43 2.93 -3.07
CA LEU A 19 -17.07 3.04 -1.66
C LEU A 19 -18.02 3.98 -0.90
N GLU A 20 -18.40 5.12 -1.47
CA GLU A 20 -19.39 6.04 -0.90
C GLU A 20 -20.78 5.39 -0.83
N SER A 21 -21.17 4.55 -1.80
CA SER A 21 -22.43 3.78 -1.73
C SER A 21 -22.47 2.78 -0.55
N LEU A 22 -21.29 2.36 -0.07
CA LEU A 22 -21.13 1.50 1.10
C LEU A 22 -20.96 2.31 2.40
N GLY A 23 -21.09 3.64 2.33
CA GLY A 23 -20.99 4.55 3.46
C GLY A 23 -19.57 4.99 3.81
N ALA A 24 -18.58 4.76 2.94
CA ALA A 24 -17.23 5.29 3.16
C ALA A 24 -17.16 6.81 2.93
N VAL A 25 -16.18 7.45 3.55
CA VAL A 25 -15.82 8.85 3.30
C VAL A 25 -14.49 8.87 2.56
N ILE A 26 -14.48 9.46 1.37
CA ILE A 26 -13.24 9.63 0.58
C ILE A 26 -12.93 11.13 0.53
N PRO A 27 -11.75 11.58 1.01
CA PRO A 27 -11.32 12.97 0.91
C PRO A 27 -11.30 13.49 -0.53
N PRO A 28 -11.17 14.81 -0.75
CA PRO A 28 -10.94 15.37 -2.08
C PRO A 28 -9.75 14.72 -2.79
N ASP A 29 -9.82 14.60 -4.12
CA ASP A 29 -8.82 13.87 -4.91
C ASP A 29 -7.38 14.41 -4.73
N ASP A 30 -7.24 15.70 -4.44
CA ASP A 30 -5.97 16.40 -4.22
C ASP A 30 -5.53 16.42 -2.75
N ASP A 31 -6.30 15.81 -1.84
CA ASP A 31 -5.96 15.74 -0.42
C ASP A 31 -4.66 14.94 -0.22
N GLU A 32 -3.73 15.50 0.56
CA GLU A 32 -2.45 14.86 0.87
C GLU A 32 -2.61 13.49 1.56
N LEU A 33 -3.77 13.20 2.16
CA LEU A 33 -4.09 11.89 2.72
C LEU A 33 -4.04 10.77 1.67
N HIS A 34 -4.21 11.08 0.38
CA HIS A 34 -4.04 10.12 -0.70
C HIS A 34 -2.57 9.81 -1.03
N LEU A 35 -1.61 10.60 -0.53
CA LEU A 35 -0.20 10.45 -0.85
C LEU A 35 0.51 9.51 0.13
N PRO A 36 0.95 8.31 -0.31
CA PRO A 36 1.73 7.43 0.54
C PRO A 36 3.10 8.04 0.81
N ARG A 37 3.43 8.27 2.09
CA ARG A 37 4.76 8.75 2.49
C ARG A 37 5.56 7.59 3.07
N ALA A 38 6.64 7.20 2.39
CA ALA A 38 7.51 6.09 2.81
C ALA A 38 8.06 6.28 4.23
N ARG A 39 8.34 7.54 4.64
CA ARG A 39 8.80 7.88 5.99
C ARG A 39 7.86 7.38 7.10
N PHE A 40 6.55 7.39 6.87
CA PHE A 40 5.58 6.93 7.88
C PHE A 40 5.58 5.41 8.00
N HIS A 41 5.78 4.70 6.89
CA HIS A 41 5.94 3.24 6.89
C HIS A 41 7.22 2.84 7.65
N ALA A 42 8.33 3.54 7.37
CA ALA A 42 9.58 3.32 8.08
C ALA A 42 9.48 3.62 9.58
N ALA A 43 8.75 4.67 9.97
CA ALA A 43 8.55 5.04 11.37
C ALA A 43 7.69 4.02 12.16
N LEU A 44 6.82 3.27 11.50
CA LEU A 44 6.01 2.22 12.13
C LEU A 44 6.79 0.93 12.40
N ALA A 45 7.95 0.75 11.78
CA ALA A 45 8.73 -0.46 11.97
C ALA A 45 9.40 -0.45 13.36
N ALA A 46 8.99 -1.40 14.21
CA ALA A 46 9.50 -1.57 15.56
C ALA A 46 10.79 -2.42 15.64
N GLY A 47 11.18 -3.05 14.53
CA GLY A 47 12.37 -3.88 14.44
C GLY A 47 12.76 -4.13 12.99
N PHE A 48 14.07 -4.25 12.77
CA PHE A 48 14.65 -4.57 11.47
C PHE A 48 15.61 -5.76 11.69
N GLY A 49 15.55 -6.75 10.79
CA GLY A 49 16.58 -7.79 10.71
C GLY A 49 17.87 -7.24 10.11
N VAL A 50 18.89 -8.09 9.96
CA VAL A 50 20.07 -7.70 9.20
C VAL A 50 19.68 -7.51 7.72
N PRO A 51 20.05 -6.40 7.06
CA PRO A 51 19.66 -6.13 5.68
C PRO A 51 19.98 -7.27 4.71
N GLU A 52 21.04 -8.03 5.00
CA GLU A 52 21.50 -9.19 4.24
C GLU A 52 20.47 -10.34 4.23
N ASP A 53 19.55 -10.40 5.20
CA ASP A 53 18.47 -11.38 5.25
C ASP A 53 17.30 -11.00 4.31
N VAL A 54 17.27 -9.77 3.78
CA VAL A 54 16.22 -9.32 2.86
C VAL A 54 16.47 -9.87 1.46
N GLY A 55 15.94 -11.06 1.20
CA GLY A 55 15.95 -11.70 -0.11
C GLY A 55 14.80 -11.26 -1.01
N PRO A 56 14.98 -11.23 -2.35
CA PRO A 56 13.89 -11.00 -3.28
C PRO A 56 12.86 -12.13 -3.22
N ILE A 57 11.57 -11.78 -3.15
CA ILE A 57 10.48 -12.73 -3.36
C ILE A 57 10.22 -12.84 -4.85
N TYR A 58 10.75 -13.90 -5.47
CA TYR A 58 10.49 -14.21 -6.86
C TYR A 58 9.11 -14.83 -7.02
N VAL A 59 8.14 -14.02 -7.41
CA VAL A 59 6.79 -14.48 -7.80
C VAL A 59 6.75 -15.16 -9.18
N ARG A 60 7.88 -15.17 -9.89
CA ARG A 60 8.13 -15.88 -11.15
C ARG A 60 9.54 -16.46 -11.14
N LEU A 61 9.75 -17.56 -11.86
CA LEU A 61 11.07 -18.17 -11.99
C LEU A 61 12.07 -17.15 -12.55
N PRO A 62 13.31 -17.05 -12.02
CA PRO A 62 14.33 -16.20 -12.61
C PRO A 62 14.62 -16.62 -14.04
N ASP A 63 14.79 -15.65 -14.95
CA ASP A 63 15.13 -15.91 -16.35
C ASP A 63 16.56 -16.44 -16.53
N VAL A 64 17.36 -16.44 -15.46
CA VAL A 64 18.76 -16.91 -15.47
C VAL A 64 18.86 -18.33 -14.93
N GLU A 65 19.48 -19.22 -15.70
CA GLU A 65 19.89 -20.54 -15.25
C GLU A 65 21.30 -20.47 -14.66
N LEU A 66 21.47 -20.88 -13.40
CA LEU A 66 22.79 -21.09 -12.81
C LEU A 66 23.43 -22.32 -13.46
N ARG A 67 24.56 -22.14 -14.15
CA ARG A 67 25.37 -23.26 -14.63
C ARG A 67 26.20 -23.85 -13.47
N ALA A 68 26.20 -25.18 -13.39
CA ALA A 68 27.04 -25.97 -12.48
C ALA A 68 28.46 -26.15 -13.02
#